data_AF-A0A1G8PUU2-F1
#
_entry.id   AF-A0A1G8PUU2-F1
#
_cell.length_a   1.000
_cell.length_b   1.000
_cell.length_c   1.000
_cell.angle_alpha   90.00
_cell.angle_beta   90.00
_cell.angle_gamma   90.00
#
_symmetry.space_group_name_H-M   'P 1'
#
loop_
_entity.id
_entity.type
_entity.pdbx_description
1 polymer ?
#
loop_
_entity_poly.entity_id
_entity_poly.type
_entity_poly.pdbx_seq_one_letter_code
_entity_poly.pdbx_strand_id
1 'polypeptide(L)'
;MIDNKGFILMEAIGSMALLSIFCTLLLPVFMNITSSIEELKEEREVMVLLHEYVLLEKTDGQLSYTFPVTVHHEQNRYCAEWTHRRTHKYCLHV
;
A
#
# COMPACT_ATOMS: atom_id res chain seq x y z
N MET A 1 -7.64 45.67 -36.56
CA MET A 1 -7.11 44.35 -36.18
C MET A 1 -7.34 44.24 -34.68
N ILE A 2 -8.35 43.49 -34.27
CA ILE A 2 -8.77 43.43 -32.86
C ILE A 2 -7.67 42.70 -32.07
N ASP A 3 -7.23 43.30 -30.96
CA ASP A 3 -6.08 42.85 -30.18
C ASP A 3 -6.47 41.62 -29.33
N ASN A 4 -6.39 40.43 -29.95
CA ASN A 4 -6.84 39.15 -29.38
C ASN A 4 -5.99 38.65 -28.21
N LYS A 5 -4.91 39.35 -27.84
CA LYS A 5 -3.97 38.95 -26.79
C LYS A 5 -4.64 38.86 -25.41
N GLY A 6 -5.54 39.78 -25.10
CA GLY A 6 -6.26 39.79 -23.82
C GLY A 6 -7.24 38.61 -23.67
N PHE A 7 -7.88 38.23 -24.77
CA PHE A 7 -8.79 37.08 -24.79
C PHE A 7 -8.04 35.75 -24.58
N ILE A 8 -6.92 35.56 -25.28
CA ILE A 8 -6.06 34.37 -25.16
C ILE A 8 -5.50 34.26 -23.74
N LEU A 9 -5.10 35.38 -23.13
CA LEU A 9 -4.59 35.40 -21.75
C LEU A 9 -5.67 34.95 -20.74
N MET A 10 -6.90 35.44 -20.88
CA MET A 10 -8.03 35.06 -20.02
C MET A 10 -8.38 33.58 -20.15
N GLU A 11 -8.37 33.04 -21.37
CA GLU A 11 -8.61 31.62 -21.63
C GLU A 11 -7.51 30.73 -21.03
N ALA A 12 -6.24 31.15 -21.15
CA ALA A 12 -5.12 30.47 -20.54
C ALA A 12 -5.20 30.45 -19.01
N ILE A 13 -5.59 31.58 -18.38
CA ILE A 13 -5.77 31.66 -16.93
C ILE A 13 -6.93 30.76 -16.49
N GLY A 14 -8.05 30.78 -17.21
CA GLY A 14 -9.21 29.95 -16.90
C GLY A 14 -8.90 28.45 -16.98
N SER A 15 -8.19 28.02 -18.03
CA SER A 15 -7.78 26.62 -18.19
C SER A 15 -6.76 26.19 -17.14
N MET A 16 -5.77 27.03 -16.79
CA MET A 16 -4.84 26.75 -15.70
C MET A 16 -5.53 26.67 -14.33
N ALA A 17 -6.51 27.54 -14.06
CA ALA A 17 -7.29 27.49 -12.83
C ALA A 17 -8.06 26.18 -12.71
N LEU A 18 -8.76 25.75 -13.76
CA LEU A 18 -9.46 24.47 -13.79
C LEU A 18 -8.49 23.30 -13.56
N LEU A 19 -7.36 23.29 -14.27
CA LEU A 19 -6.37 22.23 -14.13
C LEU A 19 -5.81 22.15 -12.69
N SER A 20 -5.57 23.30 -12.05
CA SER A 20 -5.14 23.33 -10.65
C SER A 20 -6.19 22.78 -9.68
N ILE A 21 -7.48 23.06 -9.90
CA ILE A 21 -8.57 22.50 -9.10
C ILE A 21 -8.62 20.98 -9.30
N PHE A 22 -8.50 20.49 -10.54
CA PHE A 22 -8.46 19.05 -10.80
C PHE A 22 -7.26 18.39 -10.13
N CYS A 23 -6.06 18.95 -10.26
CA CYS A 23 -4.86 18.40 -9.62
C CYS A 23 -4.98 18.37 -8.09
N THR A 24 -5.48 19.45 -7.47
CA THR A 24 -5.61 19.52 -6.00
C THR A 24 -6.63 18.52 -5.46
N LEU A 25 -7.68 18.18 -6.22
CA LEU A 25 -8.65 17.16 -5.84
C LEU A 25 -8.16 15.74 -6.11
N LEU A 26 -7.50 15.50 -7.24
CA LEU A 26 -7.09 14.16 -7.66
C LEU A 26 -5.84 13.66 -6.95
N LEU A 27 -4.84 14.52 -6.72
CA LEU A 27 -3.59 14.14 -6.06
C LEU A 27 -3.78 13.43 -4.70
N PRO A 28 -4.55 13.97 -3.74
CA PRO A 28 -4.72 13.31 -2.45
C PRO A 28 -5.43 11.97 -2.58
N VAL A 29 -6.36 11.83 -3.52
CA VAL A 29 -7.05 10.56 -3.81
C VAL A 29 -6.05 9.52 -4.32
N PHE A 30 -5.21 9.89 -5.28
CA PHE A 30 -4.16 9.00 -5.78
C PHE A 30 -3.20 8.56 -4.68
N MET A 31 -2.72 9.49 -3.85
CA MET A 31 -1.81 9.20 -2.75
C MET A 31 -2.43 8.23 -1.73
N ASN A 32 -3.72 8.39 -1.43
CA ASN A 32 -4.43 7.51 -0.52
C ASN A 32 -4.57 6.09 -1.11
N ILE A 33 -4.96 5.97 -2.39
CA ILE A 33 -5.06 4.68 -3.08
C ILE A 33 -3.72 3.96 -3.10
N THR A 34 -2.62 4.67 -3.43
CA THR A 34 -1.29 4.05 -3.46
C THR A 34 -0.86 3.56 -2.08
N SER A 35 -1.12 4.33 -1.02
CA SER A 35 -0.82 3.91 0.36
C SER A 35 -1.62 2.67 0.74
N SER A 36 -2.92 2.61 0.41
CA SER A 36 -3.76 1.45 0.69
C SER A 36 -3.33 0.20 -0.09
N ILE A 37 -2.90 0.36 -1.34
CA ILE A 37 -2.39 -0.77 -2.14
C ILE A 37 -1.10 -1.31 -1.53
N GLU A 38 -0.21 -0.44 -1.07
CA GLU A 38 1.05 -0.84 -0.43
C GLU A 38 0.81 -1.59 0.87
N GLU A 39 -0.10 -1.11 1.73
CA GLU A 39 -0.52 -1.79 2.96
C GLU A 39 -1.12 -3.19 2.66
N LEU A 40 -2.03 -3.29 1.68
CA LEU A 40 -2.62 -4.57 1.26
C LEU A 40 -1.58 -5.55 0.70
N LYS A 41 -0.57 -5.03 0.00
CA LYS A 41 0.52 -5.85 -0.55
C LYS A 41 1.35 -6.46 0.58
N GLU A 42 1.70 -5.68 1.59
CA GLU A 42 2.42 -6.18 2.78
C GLU A 42 1.62 -7.25 3.53
N GLU A 43 0.33 -7.01 3.78
CA GLU A 43 -0.54 -7.99 4.44
C GLU A 43 -0.58 -9.32 3.66
N ARG A 44 -0.67 -9.24 2.32
CA ARG A 44 -0.64 -10.42 1.46
C ARG A 44 0.69 -11.17 1.55
N GLU A 45 1.82 -10.47 1.53
CA GLU A 45 3.15 -11.07 1.63
C GLU A 45 3.32 -11.80 2.99
N VAL A 46 2.89 -11.18 4.09
CA VAL A 46 2.92 -11.79 5.42
C VAL A 46 2.02 -13.03 5.48
N MET A 47 0.82 -12.97 4.87
CA MET A 47 -0.09 -14.11 4.83
C MET A 47 0.52 -15.32 4.09
N VAL A 48 1.18 -15.07 2.95
CA VAL A 48 1.86 -16.13 2.18
C VAL A 48 3.01 -16.73 3.01
N LEU A 49 3.84 -15.89 3.63
CA LEU A 49 4.93 -16.36 4.47
C LEU A 49 4.42 -17.21 5.64
N LEU A 50 3.37 -16.76 6.32
CA LEU A 50 2.80 -17.50 7.45
C LEU A 50 2.29 -18.87 7.00
N HIS A 51 1.67 -18.94 5.81
CA HIS A 51 1.23 -20.19 5.21
C HIS A 51 2.41 -21.13 4.87
N GLU A 52 3.49 -20.60 4.29
CA GLU A 52 4.71 -21.38 4.01
C GLU A 52 5.37 -21.89 5.30
N TYR A 53 5.42 -21.08 6.36
CA TYR A 53 5.90 -21.54 7.68
C TYR A 53 5.09 -22.73 8.19
N VAL A 54 3.75 -22.67 8.12
CA VAL A 54 2.88 -23.79 8.54
C VAL A 54 3.15 -25.05 7.72
N LEU A 55 3.44 -24.91 6.42
CA LEU A 55 3.78 -26.04 5.56
C LEU A 55 5.17 -26.60 5.89
N LEU A 56 6.17 -25.75 6.10
CA LEU A 56 7.54 -26.17 6.42
C LEU A 56 7.67 -26.84 7.79
N GLU A 57 6.89 -26.44 8.79
CA GLU A 57 6.87 -27.19 10.05
C GLU A 57 6.32 -28.62 9.85
N LYS A 58 5.46 -28.82 8.84
CA LYS A 58 4.97 -30.16 8.45
C LYS A 58 5.95 -30.92 7.55
N THR A 59 6.88 -30.23 6.89
CA THR A 59 7.81 -30.82 5.93
C THR A 59 9.19 -30.19 6.08
N ASP A 60 10.17 -30.94 6.62
CA ASP A 60 11.57 -30.53 6.86
C ASP A 60 12.20 -29.74 5.68
N GLY A 61 11.97 -28.43 5.65
CA GLY A 61 12.44 -27.55 4.61
C GLY A 61 12.95 -26.24 5.20
N GLN A 62 13.55 -25.41 4.35
CA GLN A 62 14.24 -24.19 4.79
C GLN A 62 13.57 -22.97 4.14
N LEU A 63 13.13 -22.01 4.97
CA LEU A 63 12.59 -20.74 4.51
C LEU A 63 13.70 -19.67 4.49
N SER A 64 13.78 -18.88 3.42
CA SER A 64 14.60 -17.68 3.38
C SER A 64 13.70 -16.48 3.08
N TYR A 65 13.64 -15.51 3.99
CA TYR A 65 12.85 -14.30 3.83
C TYR A 65 13.60 -13.07 4.36
N THR A 66 13.39 -11.93 3.70
CA THR A 66 14.17 -10.70 3.91
C THR A 66 13.42 -9.63 4.71
N PHE A 67 12.11 -9.79 4.94
CA PHE A 67 11.33 -8.80 5.67
C PHE A 67 11.36 -9.09 7.19
N PRO A 68 11.43 -8.05 8.06
CA PRO A 68 11.42 -8.23 9.51
C PRO A 68 10.01 -8.58 10.02
N VAL A 69 9.64 -9.85 9.89
CA VAL A 69 8.44 -10.45 10.50
C VAL A 69 8.88 -11.46 11.56
N THR A 70 8.29 -11.37 12.74
CA THR A 70 8.47 -12.37 13.80
C THR A 70 7.26 -13.31 13.79
N VAL A 71 7.51 -14.61 13.64
CA VAL A 71 6.45 -15.63 13.70
C VAL A 71 6.48 -16.32 15.06
N HIS A 72 5.32 -16.38 15.71
CA HIS A 72 5.12 -17.04 16.99
C HIS A 72 4.13 -18.20 16.82
N HIS A 73 4.47 -19.37 17.37
CA HIS A 73 3.56 -20.49 17.48
C HIS A 73 2.83 -20.44 18.83
N GLU A 74 1.51 -20.34 18.81
CA GLU A 74 0.65 -20.30 19.99
C GLU A 74 -0.35 -21.45 19.93
N GLN A 75 -0.10 -22.55 20.65
CA GLN A 75 -0.97 -23.73 20.82
C GLN A 75 -1.52 -24.37 19.52
N ASN A 76 -2.44 -23.70 18.83
CA ASN A 76 -3.15 -24.14 17.62
C ASN A 76 -3.27 -23.03 16.56
N ARG A 77 -2.39 -22.04 16.60
CA ARG A 77 -2.30 -20.95 15.62
C ARG A 77 -0.86 -20.47 15.45
N TYR A 78 -0.54 -20.00 14.26
CA TYR A 78 0.66 -19.21 14.02
C TYR A 78 0.29 -17.75 13.91
N CYS A 79 1.05 -16.89 14.57
CA CYS A 79 0.86 -15.45 14.48
C CYS A 79 2.14 -14.80 13.93
N ALA A 80 1.99 -13.99 12.89
CA ALA A 80 3.03 -13.09 12.40
C ALA A 80 2.83 -11.71 13.00
N GLU A 81 3.91 -11.13 13.52
CA GLU A 81 3.98 -9.77 14.02
C GLU A 81 5.04 -8.98 13.24
N TRP A 82 4.66 -7.80 12.75
CA TRP A 82 5.57 -6.89 12.04
C TRP A 82 5.26 -5.44 12.39
N THR A 83 6.25 -4.56 12.22
CA THR A 83 6.10 -3.13 12.51
C THR A 83 6.26 -2.32 11.24
N HIS A 84 5.15 -1.76 10.75
CA HIS A 84 5.16 -0.80 9.65
C HIS A 84 4.21 0.36 9.99
N ARG A 85 4.78 1.48 10.44
CA ARG A 85 4.13 2.64 11.11
C ARG A 85 3.40 2.32 12.43
N ARG A 86 2.79 1.14 12.53
CA ARG A 86 2.17 0.54 13.72
C ARG A 86 2.57 -0.92 13.80
N THR A 87 2.42 -1.51 14.98
CA THR A 87 2.57 -2.96 15.15
C THR A 87 1.30 -3.64 14.63
N HIS A 88 1.49 -4.54 13.68
CA HIS A 88 0.43 -5.36 13.10
C HIS A 88 0.62 -6.80 13.54
N LYS A 89 -0.49 -7.51 13.74
CA LYS A 89 -0.51 -8.92 14.11
C LYS A 89 -1.54 -9.65 13.26
N TYR A 90 -1.11 -10.70 12.59
CA TYR A 90 -1.99 -11.57 11.80
C TYR A 90 -1.82 -13.01 12.27
N CYS A 91 -2.93 -13.72 12.51
CA CYS A 91 -2.90 -15.10 13.00
C CYS A 91 -3.66 -16.05 12.08
N LEU A 92 -3.04 -17.18 11.77
CA LEU A 92 -3.62 -18.29 11.01
C LEU A 92 -3.90 -19.45 11.98
N HIS A 93 -5.15 -19.91 12.01
CA HIS A 93 -5.53 -21.13 12.73
C HIS A 93 -5.15 -22.37 11.92
N VAL A 94 -4.62 -23.38 12.62
CA VAL A 94 -4.10 -24.63 12.05
C VAL A 94 -5.03 -25.79 12.34
#